data_AF-A0A2A4MN19-F1
#
_entry.id   AF-A0A2A4MN19-F1
#
_cell.length_a   1.000
_cell.length_b   1.000
_cell.length_c   1.000
_cell.angle_alpha   90.00
_cell.angle_beta   90.00
_cell.angle_gamma   90.00
#
_symmetry.space_group_name_H-M   'P 1'
#
loop_
_entity.id
_entity.type
_entity.pdbx_description
1 polymer ?
#
loop_
_entity_poly.entity_id
_entity_poly.type
_entity_poly.pdbx_seq_one_letter_code
_entity_poly.pdbx_strand_id
1 'polypeptide(L)' 'MINENTHIINDFKMQDCDFLVFDMELEKHFSVKLSNEDWQQATHIHEIADLIIKHLNKNP' A
#
# COMPACT_ATOMS: atom_id res chain seq x y z
N MET A 1 12.79 12.98 -5.02
CA MET A 1 13.49 11.67 -5.04
C MET A 1 12.61 10.73 -4.26
N ILE A 2 12.21 9.61 -4.85
CA ILE A 2 11.33 8.61 -4.21
C ILE A 2 12.19 7.72 -3.32
N ASN A 3 11.73 7.46 -2.10
CA ASN A 3 12.38 6.59 -1.12
C ASN A 3 11.33 5.91 -0.21
N GLU A 4 11.78 5.11 0.75
CA GLU A 4 10.93 4.35 1.67
C GLU A 4 10.03 5.22 2.55
N ASN A 5 10.42 6.48 2.79
CA ASN A 5 9.66 7.47 3.56
C ASN A 5 8.75 8.33 2.67
N THR A 6 8.59 7.98 1.39
CA THR A 6 7.65 8.68 0.51
C THR A 6 6.23 8.36 0.92
N HIS A 7 5.46 9.41 1.21
CA HIS A 7 4.06 9.32 1.57
C HIS A 7 3.21 9.23 0.29
N ILE A 8 2.52 8.11 0.09
CA ILE A 8 1.91 7.78 -1.21
C ILE A 8 0.85 8.80 -1.66
N ILE A 9 0.05 9.33 -0.72
CA ILE A 9 -0.96 10.35 -1.06
C ILE A 9 -0.32 11.72 -1.28
N ASN A 10 0.42 12.23 -0.30
CA ASN A 10 0.91 13.61 -0.30
C ASN A 10 2.03 13.86 -1.31
N ASP A 11 3.00 12.94 -1.43
CA ASP A 11 4.18 13.15 -2.26
C ASP A 11 3.92 12.84 -3.73
N PHE A 12 3.07 11.84 -4.02
CA PHE A 12 2.62 11.57 -5.39
C PHE A 12 1.38 12.39 -5.79
N LYS A 13 0.76 13.10 -4.84
CA LYS A 13 -0.48 13.85 -5.04
C LYS A 13 -1.61 12.98 -5.59
N MET A 14 -1.74 11.76 -5.07
CA MET A 14 -2.78 10.83 -5.49
C MET A 14 -4.16 11.41 -5.19
N GLN A 15 -5.06 11.29 -6.15
CA GLN A 15 -6.49 11.51 -5.96
C GLN A 15 -7.18 10.18 -5.59
N ASP A 16 -8.44 10.26 -5.16
CA ASP A 16 -9.21 9.08 -4.76
C ASP A 16 -9.23 7.98 -5.85
N CYS A 17 -9.32 8.36 -7.12
CA CYS A 17 -9.25 7.41 -8.23
C CYS A 17 -7.86 6.78 -8.41
N ASP A 18 -6.79 7.53 -8.17
CA ASP A 18 -5.42 7.01 -8.26
C ASP A 18 -5.16 5.99 -7.14
N PHE A 19 -5.66 6.29 -5.93
CA PHE A 19 -5.57 5.39 -4.79
C PHE A 19 -6.31 4.07 -5.04
N LEU A 20 -7.51 4.11 -5.63
CA LEU A 20 -8.25 2.89 -5.99
C LEU A 20 -7.48 2.03 -7.00
N VAL A 21 -6.86 2.65 -8.00
CA VAL A 21 -6.04 1.92 -8.98
C VAL A 21 -4.80 1.33 -8.31
N PHE A 22 -4.18 2.08 -7.41
CA PHE A 22 -3.03 1.63 -6.65
C PHE A 22 -3.35 0.40 -5.77
N ASP A 23 -4.45 0.44 -5.03
CA ASP A 23 -4.93 -0.67 -4.19
C ASP A 23 -5.23 -1.92 -5.05
N MET A 24 -5.93 -1.76 -6.18
CA MET A 24 -6.22 -2.88 -7.09
C MET A 24 -4.95 -3.51 -7.69
N GLU A 25 -3.97 -2.69 -8.10
CA GLU A 25 -2.73 -3.22 -8.68
C GLU A 25 -1.86 -3.93 -7.63
N LEU A 26 -1.87 -3.47 -6.37
CA LEU A 26 -1.23 -4.20 -5.26
C LEU A 26 -1.91 -5.54 -4.99
N GLU A 27 -3.24 -5.57 -4.92
CA GLU A 27 -4.02 -6.80 -4.73
C GLU A 27 -3.71 -7.80 -5.84
N LYS A 28 -3.68 -7.35 -7.09
CA LYS A 28 -3.38 -8.19 -8.25
C LYS A 28 -1.93 -8.68 -8.28
N HIS A 29 -0.96 -7.84 -7.92
CA HIS A 29 0.45 -8.19 -8.01
C HIS A 29 0.89 -9.14 -6.90
N PHE A 30 0.44 -8.88 -5.67
CA PHE A 30 0.86 -9.66 -4.49
C PHE A 30 -0.17 -10.70 -4.05
N SER A 31 -1.38 -10.72 -4.65
CA SER A 31 -2.51 -11.52 -4.17
C SER A 31 -2.85 -11.22 -2.70
N VAL A 32 -2.63 -9.98 -2.25
CA VAL A 32 -2.90 -9.50 -0.89
C VAL A 32 -3.94 -8.40 -0.94
N LYS A 33 -5.08 -8.62 -0.28
CA LYS A 33 -6.11 -7.60 -0.11
C LYS A 33 -5.93 -6.90 1.24
N LEU A 34 -5.53 -5.63 1.22
CA LEU A 34 -5.43 -4.80 2.42
C LEU A 34 -6.81 -4.29 2.84
N SER A 35 -7.05 -4.23 4.14
CA SER A 35 -8.29 -3.67 4.69
C SER A 35 -8.22 -2.14 4.78
N ASN A 36 -9.37 -1.49 4.94
CA ASN A 36 -9.39 -0.05 5.22
C ASN A 36 -8.62 0.32 6.51
N GLU A 37 -8.58 -0.59 7.50
CA GLU A 37 -7.86 -0.40 8.75
C GLU A 37 -6.33 -0.47 8.55
N ASP A 38 -5.87 -1.33 7.62
CA ASP A 38 -4.48 -1.39 7.20
C ASP A 38 -4.07 -0.08 6.49
N TRP A 39 -4.92 0.42 5.59
CA TRP A 39 -4.68 1.68 4.87
C TRP A 39 -4.68 2.92 5.77
N GLN A 40 -5.43 2.91 6.88
CA GLN A 40 -5.36 3.97 7.89
C GLN A 40 -4.02 3.99 8.64
N GLN A 41 -3.29 2.87 8.66
CA GLN A 41 -2.04 2.70 9.38
C GLN A 41 -0.80 2.78 8.49
N ALA A 42 -0.96 2.66 7.17
CA ALA A 42 0.13 2.64 6.21
C ALA A 42 -0.08 3.62 5.07
N THR A 43 0.67 4.71 5.13
CA THR A 43 0.65 5.79 4.13
C THR A 43 2.02 6.07 3.52
N HIS A 44 3.08 5.45 4.05
CA HIS A 44 4.42 5.45 3.47
C HIS A 44 4.73 4.13 2.77
N ILE A 45 5.65 4.17 1.80
CA ILE A 45 6.06 2.98 1.03
C ILE A 45 6.51 1.82 1.94
N HIS A 46 7.33 2.09 2.97
CA HIS A 46 7.79 1.03 3.87
C HIS A 46 6.66 0.39 4.69
N GLU A 47 5.70 1.19 5.18
CA GLU A 47 4.57 0.69 5.97
C GLU A 47 3.70 -0.25 5.12
N ILE A 48 3.47 0.09 3.86
CA ILE A 48 2.73 -0.74 2.90
C ILE A 48 3.49 -2.03 2.61
N ALA A 49 4.81 -1.95 2.41
CA ALA A 49 5.65 -3.12 2.20
C ALA A 49 5.60 -4.08 3.41
N ASP A 50 5.71 -3.54 4.62
CA ASP A 50 5.62 -4.32 5.87
C ASP A 50 4.27 -5.03 6.01
N LEU A 51 3.16 -4.36 5.66
CA LEU A 51 1.83 -4.97 5.66
C LEU A 51 1.71 -6.13 4.67
N ILE A 52 2.25 -5.97 3.46
CA ILE A 52 2.23 -7.01 2.43
C ILE A 52 3.06 -8.20 2.90
N ILE A 53 4.29 -7.98 3.38
CA ILE A 53 5.17 -9.04 3.91
C ILE A 53 4.50 -9.77 5.06
N LYS A 54 3.84 -9.04 5.98
CA LYS A 54 3.10 -9.63 7.10
C LYS A 54 1.94 -10.50 6.63
N HIS A 55 1.22 -10.09 5.59
CA HIS A 55 0.14 -10.88 5.00
C HIS A 55 0.66 -12.15 4.33
N LEU A 56 1.71 -12.03 3.50
CA LEU A 56 2.33 -13.18 2.83
C LEU A 56 2.88 -14.20 3.82
N ASN A 57 3.49 -13.76 4.92
CA ASN A 57 4.00 -14.66 5.95
C ASN A 57 2.89 -15.38 6.74
N LYS A 58 1.68 -14.81 6.80
CA LYS A 58 0.51 -15.44 7.45
C LYS A 58 -0.21 -16.42 6.53
N ASN A 59 -0.13 -16.20 5.21
CA ASN A 59 -0.72 -17.03 4.17
C ASN A 59 0.38 -17.45 3.16
N PRO A 60 1.26 -18.40 3.53
CA PRO A 60 2.39 -18.83 2.70
C PRO A 60 1.97 -19.53 1.41
#